data_AF-A0A1Y4I2T2-F1
#
_entry.id   AF-A0A1Y4I2T2-F1
#
_cell.length_a   1.000
_cell.length_b   1.000
_cell.length_c   1.000
_cell.angle_alpha   90.00
_cell.angle_beta   90.00
_cell.angle_gamma   90.00
#
_symmetry.space_group_name_H-M   'P 1'
#
loop_
_entity.id
_entity.type
_entity.pdbx_description
1 polymer ?
#
loop_
_entity_poly.entity_id
_entity_poly.type
_entity_poly.pdbx_seq_one_letter_code
_entity_poly.pdbx_strand_id
1 'polypeptide(L)'
;MREKEFNLLEEPWLRVRSPDCAVREVSLTDALLHAHEATDLAGELPAQDAAVLRLLLAVLHTVFSCVDEQGIPAPFQSEEDAVARWGALWRLGRFPEEPLRRYLETWRERFWLFHPERPFWQVPQAKIGTEYTAAKLNGELSESGNKIRLFPPCSGEEKNGMGYAQAARWLLYVNGYDDTSSKPKTKGAPSVGAGWLGKLGLIQAVGSNLFETLMLMSCKSSVKGLNQNTFLWQCCLHSKQRKLGIQIRLFKWQNSLKSLIFV
;
A
#
# COMPACT_ATOMS: atom_id res chain seq x y z
N MET A 1 11.42 -19.70 15.96
CA MET A 1 10.86 -18.72 15.01
C MET A 1 10.07 -17.71 15.82
N ARG A 2 10.23 -16.41 15.58
CA ARG A 2 9.40 -15.42 16.27
C ARG A 2 7.99 -15.55 15.72
N GLU A 3 6.98 -15.42 16.56
CA GLU A 3 5.59 -15.61 16.15
C GLU A 3 5.12 -14.51 15.18
N LYS A 4 5.71 -13.31 15.28
CA LYS A 4 5.48 -12.18 14.37
C LYS A 4 6.82 -11.62 13.91
N GLU A 5 6.92 -11.29 12.63
CA GLU A 5 8.16 -10.82 12.02
C GLU A 5 7.89 -9.66 11.04
N PHE A 6 8.80 -8.69 11.05
CA PHE A 6 8.85 -7.53 10.16
C PHE A 6 7.61 -6.61 10.22
N ASN A 7 7.57 -5.68 11.18
CA ASN A 7 6.47 -4.70 11.29
C ASN A 7 6.72 -3.51 10.36
N LEU A 8 5.82 -3.28 9.41
CA LEU A 8 5.96 -2.23 8.38
C LEU A 8 5.91 -0.80 8.93
N LEU A 9 5.46 -0.61 10.18
CA LEU A 9 5.44 0.70 10.85
C LEU A 9 6.81 1.09 11.44
N GLU A 10 7.70 0.12 11.66
CA GLU A 10 8.95 0.29 12.40
C GLU A 10 10.16 -0.07 11.54
N GLU A 11 10.07 -1.16 10.80
CA GLU A 11 11.16 -1.65 9.96
C GLU A 11 11.31 -0.80 8.70
N PRO A 12 12.55 -0.57 8.21
CA PRO A 12 12.78 0.14 6.95
C PRO A 12 12.39 -0.74 5.77
N TRP A 13 11.46 -0.25 4.92
CA TRP A 13 11.04 -0.98 3.72
C TRP A 13 10.53 -0.10 2.58
N LEU A 14 10.18 1.16 2.83
CA LEU A 14 9.80 2.10 1.79
C LEU A 14 11.05 2.80 1.26
N ARG A 15 11.26 2.78 -0.04
CA ARG A 15 12.37 3.50 -0.66
C ARG A 15 11.96 4.92 -0.97
N VAL A 16 12.68 5.88 -0.38
CA VAL A 16 12.50 7.31 -0.62
C VAL A 16 13.79 7.91 -1.13
N ARG A 17 13.68 8.94 -1.98
CA ARG A 17 14.81 9.71 -2.49
C ARG A 17 14.96 10.99 -1.68
N SER A 18 16.15 11.20 -1.15
CA SER A 18 16.56 12.45 -0.50
C SER A 18 16.92 13.53 -1.54
N PRO A 19 17.01 14.82 -1.14
CA PRO A 19 17.40 15.92 -2.04
C PRO A 19 18.80 15.77 -2.66
N ASP A 20 19.70 15.04 -1.98
CA ASP A 20 21.03 14.67 -2.48
C ASP A 20 21.00 13.49 -3.48
N CYS A 21 19.81 13.08 -3.92
CA CYS A 21 19.54 11.93 -4.79
C CYS A 21 19.86 10.56 -4.16
N ALA A 22 20.24 10.50 -2.87
CA ALA A 22 20.43 9.22 -2.19
C ALA A 22 19.08 8.51 -1.99
N VAL A 23 19.06 7.20 -2.20
CA VAL A 23 17.88 6.36 -1.93
C VAL A 23 18.08 5.66 -0.59
N ARG A 24 17.12 5.84 0.32
CA ARG A 24 17.12 5.21 1.65
C ARG A 24 15.84 4.42 1.86
N GLU A 25 15.94 3.34 2.63
CA GLU A 25 14.77 2.61 3.12
C GLU A 25 14.33 3.19 4.47
N VAL A 26 13.03 3.46 4.61
CA VAL A 26 12.40 4.03 5.80
C VAL A 26 11.14 3.25 6.16
N SER A 27 10.69 3.37 7.41
CA SER A 27 9.44 2.76 7.84
C SER A 27 8.21 3.47 7.24
N LEU A 28 7.03 2.85 7.32
CA LEU A 28 5.78 3.51 6.91
C LEU A 28 5.52 4.77 7.73
N THR A 29 5.84 4.73 9.03
CA THR A 29 5.67 5.86 9.94
C THR A 29 6.59 7.01 9.52
N ASP A 30 7.88 6.72 9.32
CA ASP A 30 8.85 7.75 8.95
C ASP A 30 8.59 8.34 7.57
N ALA A 31 8.14 7.52 6.60
CA ALA A 31 7.75 8.01 5.27
C ALA A 31 6.63 9.05 5.33
N LEU A 32 5.69 8.92 6.28
CA LEU A 32 4.61 9.88 6.48
C LEU A 32 5.06 11.11 7.25
N LEU A 33 5.81 10.93 8.36
CA LEU A 33 6.25 12.04 9.22
C LEU A 33 7.29 12.93 8.52
N HIS A 34 8.22 12.31 7.79
CA HIS A 34 9.32 12.97 7.09
C HIS A 34 9.06 13.11 5.58
N ALA A 35 7.79 13.05 5.14
CA ALA A 35 7.42 13.21 3.73
C ALA A 35 7.90 14.54 3.11
N HIS A 36 8.02 15.59 3.93
CA HIS A 36 8.49 16.90 3.52
C HIS A 36 10.02 16.96 3.28
N GLU A 37 10.77 15.98 3.79
CA GLU A 37 12.22 15.87 3.61
C GLU A 37 12.61 15.02 2.39
N ALA A 38 11.72 14.14 1.93
CA ALA A 38 11.94 13.30 0.77
C ALA A 38 11.46 13.99 -0.50
N THR A 39 12.27 13.94 -1.56
CA THR A 39 11.88 14.47 -2.88
C THR A 39 10.75 13.63 -3.50
N ASP A 40 10.85 12.31 -3.42
CA ASP A 40 9.85 11.38 -3.97
C ASP A 40 10.04 9.95 -3.44
N LEU A 41 9.14 9.05 -3.81
CA LEU A 41 9.35 7.60 -3.75
C LEU A 41 10.41 7.18 -4.79
N ALA A 42 11.12 6.09 -4.47
CA ALA A 42 12.21 5.56 -5.29
C ALA A 42 12.30 4.04 -5.20
N GLY A 43 11.15 3.38 -5.33
CA GLY A 43 11.03 1.93 -5.47
C GLY A 43 11.69 1.40 -6.73
N GLU A 44 11.64 0.08 -6.91
CA GLU A 44 12.26 -0.56 -8.08
C GLU A 44 11.58 -0.18 -9.40
N LEU A 45 10.29 0.15 -9.38
CA LEU A 45 9.52 0.56 -10.56
C LEU A 45 8.56 1.70 -10.24
N PRO A 46 8.29 2.62 -11.19
CA PRO A 46 7.27 3.66 -11.02
C PRO A 46 5.86 3.11 -10.70
N ALA A 47 5.53 1.93 -11.23
CA ALA A 47 4.24 1.28 -10.91
C ALA A 47 4.21 0.71 -9.48
N GLN A 48 5.36 0.35 -8.91
CA GLN A 48 5.47 -0.02 -7.50
C GLN A 48 5.30 1.23 -6.62
N ASP A 49 5.94 2.35 -7.00
CA ASP A 49 5.77 3.65 -6.32
C ASP A 49 4.31 4.09 -6.32
N ALA A 50 3.59 3.93 -7.43
CA ALA A 50 2.16 4.20 -7.50
C ALA A 50 1.34 3.36 -6.50
N ALA A 51 1.68 2.09 -6.30
CA ALA A 51 1.02 1.23 -5.32
C ALA A 51 1.32 1.68 -3.87
N VAL A 52 2.57 2.06 -3.59
CA VAL A 52 3.00 2.63 -2.30
C VAL A 52 2.30 3.96 -2.02
N LEU A 53 2.31 4.89 -2.96
CA LEU A 53 1.67 6.20 -2.85
C LEU A 53 0.21 6.07 -2.42
N ARG A 54 -0.49 5.08 -2.97
CA ARG A 54 -1.89 4.81 -2.63
C ARG A 54 -2.08 4.26 -1.22
N LEU A 55 -1.13 3.47 -0.70
CA LEU A 55 -1.13 3.08 0.71
C LEU A 55 -0.94 4.30 1.62
N LEU A 56 0.01 5.18 1.30
CA LEU A 56 0.26 6.41 2.06
C LEU A 56 -1.00 7.30 2.08
N LEU A 57 -1.58 7.55 0.90
CA LEU A 57 -2.84 8.30 0.76
C LEU A 57 -3.99 7.67 1.54
N ALA A 58 -4.09 6.33 1.53
CA ALA A 58 -5.12 5.63 2.27
C ALA A 58 -4.99 5.85 3.79
N VAL A 59 -3.78 5.79 4.34
CA VAL A 59 -3.52 6.11 5.76
C VAL A 59 -3.91 7.56 6.05
N LEU A 60 -3.41 8.52 5.26
CA LEU A 60 -3.69 9.95 5.44
C LEU A 60 -5.18 10.28 5.37
N HIS A 61 -5.87 9.75 4.36
CA HIS A 61 -7.32 9.92 4.23
C HIS A 61 -8.05 9.36 5.45
N THR A 62 -7.63 8.21 5.97
CA THR A 62 -8.30 7.65 7.14
C THR A 62 -8.17 8.57 8.35
N VAL A 63 -6.95 9.02 8.63
CA VAL A 63 -6.66 9.89 9.78
C VAL A 63 -7.39 11.21 9.64
N PHE A 64 -7.12 11.96 8.57
CA PHE A 64 -7.57 13.34 8.45
C PHE A 64 -9.03 13.50 7.99
N SER A 65 -9.72 12.39 7.68
CA SER A 65 -11.18 12.38 7.57
C SER A 65 -11.91 12.40 8.91
N CYS A 66 -11.23 12.00 9.99
CA CYS A 66 -11.81 11.87 11.31
C CYS A 66 -11.31 12.93 12.29
N VAL A 67 -10.06 13.39 12.15
CA VAL A 67 -9.43 14.34 13.05
C VAL A 67 -8.84 15.54 12.32
N ASP A 68 -8.70 16.65 13.04
CA ASP A 68 -8.04 17.86 12.57
C ASP A 68 -6.52 17.82 12.67
N GLU A 69 -5.88 18.91 12.24
CA GLU A 69 -4.43 19.04 12.27
C GLU A 69 -3.86 19.08 13.70
N GLN A 70 -4.70 19.33 14.71
CA GLN A 70 -4.38 19.23 16.14
C GLN A 70 -4.71 17.83 16.71
N GLY A 71 -5.32 16.94 15.94
CA GLY A 71 -5.70 15.60 16.36
C GLY A 71 -7.00 15.52 17.15
N ILE A 72 -7.84 16.56 17.06
CA ILE A 72 -9.17 16.60 17.69
C ILE A 72 -10.20 15.99 16.73
N PRO A 73 -11.15 15.17 17.24
CA PRO A 73 -12.22 14.63 16.41
C PRO A 73 -13.02 15.74 15.72
N ALA A 74 -12.95 15.74 14.39
CA ALA A 74 -13.59 16.74 13.53
C ALA A 74 -13.96 16.08 12.18
N PRO A 75 -14.96 15.18 12.17
CA PRO A 75 -15.41 14.50 10.96
C PRO A 75 -16.10 15.47 10.00
N PHE A 76 -15.87 15.29 8.70
CA PHE A 76 -16.43 16.17 7.67
C PHE A 76 -17.96 16.16 7.66
N GLN A 77 -18.56 17.35 7.73
CA GLN A 77 -20.00 17.57 7.55
C GLN A 77 -20.29 18.14 6.16
N SER A 78 -19.35 18.91 5.61
CA SER A 78 -19.45 19.62 4.32
C SER A 78 -18.18 19.45 3.47
N GLU A 79 -18.28 19.74 2.17
CA GLU A 79 -17.12 19.75 1.28
C GLU A 79 -16.15 20.87 1.65
N GLU A 80 -16.67 21.96 2.21
CA GLU A 80 -15.90 23.10 2.72
C GLU A 80 -15.00 22.67 3.89
N ASP A 81 -15.46 21.77 4.77
CA ASP A 81 -14.64 21.23 5.86
C ASP A 81 -13.42 20.48 5.33
N ALA A 82 -13.61 19.67 4.28
CA ALA A 82 -12.54 18.93 3.64
C ALA A 82 -11.52 19.87 2.98
N VAL A 83 -12.01 20.93 2.32
CA VAL A 83 -11.15 21.97 1.73
C VAL A 83 -10.38 22.75 2.81
N ALA A 84 -11.05 23.11 3.90
CA ALA A 84 -10.44 23.83 5.02
C ALA A 84 -9.36 22.98 5.71
N ARG A 85 -9.64 21.71 5.98
CA ARG A 85 -8.69 20.74 6.55
C ARG A 85 -7.49 20.54 5.64
N TRP A 86 -7.73 20.34 4.34
CA TRP A 86 -6.67 20.26 3.34
C TRP A 86 -5.79 21.52 3.34
N GLY A 87 -6.41 22.71 3.39
CA GLY A 87 -5.69 23.98 3.43
C GLY A 87 -4.90 24.20 4.71
N ALA A 88 -5.41 23.74 5.86
CA ALA A 88 -4.70 23.77 7.14
C ALA A 88 -3.45 22.88 7.10
N LEU A 89 -3.59 21.63 6.65
CA LEU A 89 -2.48 20.70 6.46
C LEU A 89 -1.45 21.24 5.47
N TRP A 90 -1.90 21.79 4.33
CA TRP A 90 -1.02 22.38 3.32
C TRP A 90 -0.15 23.49 3.91
N ARG A 91 -0.74 24.40 4.70
CA ARG A 91 -0.01 25.50 5.36
C ARG A 91 1.00 25.03 6.40
N LEU A 92 0.81 23.87 7.02
CA LEU A 92 1.78 23.30 7.95
C LEU A 92 3.06 22.82 7.24
N GLY A 93 2.98 22.51 5.94
CA GLY A 93 4.12 22.01 5.15
C GLY A 93 4.58 20.60 5.52
N ARG A 94 3.92 19.95 6.48
CA ARG A 94 4.18 18.58 6.94
C ARG A 94 2.94 18.02 7.62
N PHE A 95 2.84 16.70 7.72
CA PHE A 95 1.76 16.07 8.48
C PHE A 95 2.02 16.15 9.99
N PRO A 96 0.99 16.44 10.81
CA PRO A 96 1.12 16.42 12.26
C PRO A 96 1.38 15.00 12.76
N GLU A 97 2.35 14.88 13.67
CA GLU A 97 2.87 13.60 14.13
C GLU A 97 1.91 12.83 15.03
N GLU A 98 1.36 13.51 16.04
CA GLU A 98 0.52 12.90 17.07
C GLU A 98 -0.73 12.19 16.49
N PRO A 99 -1.51 12.78 15.56
CA PRO A 99 -2.64 12.10 14.92
C PRO A 99 -2.24 10.83 14.17
N LEU A 100 -1.12 10.87 13.45
CA LEU A 100 -0.62 9.74 12.67
C LEU A 100 -0.15 8.61 13.59
N ARG A 101 0.69 8.92 14.58
CA ARG A 101 1.20 7.90 15.52
C ARG A 101 0.07 7.23 16.28
N ARG A 102 -0.88 8.00 16.83
CA ARG A 102 -2.03 7.45 17.56
C ARG A 102 -2.84 6.48 16.70
N TYR A 103 -3.10 6.85 15.44
CA TYR A 103 -3.83 5.99 14.53
C TYR A 103 -3.05 4.73 14.15
N LEU A 104 -1.77 4.87 13.79
CA LEU A 104 -0.93 3.74 13.39
C LEU A 104 -0.73 2.77 14.56
N GLU A 105 -0.55 3.26 15.78
CA GLU A 105 -0.43 2.44 16.99
C GLU A 105 -1.70 1.61 17.23
N THR A 106 -2.88 2.22 17.07
CA THR A 106 -4.17 1.51 17.18
C THR A 106 -4.25 0.31 16.24
N TRP A 107 -3.61 0.39 15.07
CA TRP A 107 -3.62 -0.67 14.06
C TRP A 107 -2.31 -1.43 13.96
N ARG A 108 -1.37 -1.25 14.89
CA ARG A 108 -0.01 -1.80 14.84
C ARG A 108 0.02 -3.30 14.57
N GLU A 109 -0.90 -4.03 15.19
CA GLU A 109 -1.03 -5.48 15.02
C GLU A 109 -1.39 -5.94 13.60
N ARG A 110 -1.91 -5.06 12.76
CA ARG A 110 -2.29 -5.36 11.37
C ARG A 110 -1.19 -5.09 10.36
N PHE A 111 -0.07 -4.50 10.78
CA PHE A 111 1.06 -4.12 9.92
C PHE A 111 2.26 -5.07 10.01
N TRP A 112 2.12 -6.19 10.72
CA TRP A 112 3.10 -7.28 10.66
C TRP A 112 3.03 -7.97 9.30
N LEU A 113 4.14 -8.02 8.56
CA LEU A 113 4.22 -8.74 7.29
C LEU A 113 4.02 -10.24 7.51
N PHE A 114 4.59 -10.78 8.59
CA PHE A 114 4.32 -12.15 9.06
C PHE A 114 3.61 -12.08 10.41
N HIS A 115 2.39 -12.60 10.43
CA HIS A 115 1.56 -12.72 11.62
C HIS A 115 0.77 -14.03 11.50
N PRO A 116 0.57 -14.79 12.59
CA PRO A 116 -0.09 -16.11 12.53
C PRO A 116 -1.51 -16.03 11.98
N GLU A 117 -2.28 -15.03 12.44
CA GLU A 117 -3.68 -14.86 12.04
C GLU A 117 -3.96 -13.77 11.00
N ARG A 118 -3.25 -12.63 11.07
CA ARG A 118 -3.61 -11.39 10.35
C ARG A 118 -2.40 -10.75 9.64
N PRO A 119 -1.68 -11.49 8.78
CA PRO A 119 -0.53 -10.94 8.06
C PRO A 119 -0.98 -9.79 7.14
N PHE A 120 -0.18 -8.73 7.10
CA PHE A 120 -0.49 -7.53 6.34
C PHE A 120 -0.74 -7.87 4.87
N TRP A 121 -1.93 -7.50 4.37
CA TRP A 121 -2.39 -7.69 2.99
C TRP A 121 -2.22 -9.12 2.42
N GLN A 122 -2.24 -10.11 3.31
CA GLN A 122 -2.17 -11.52 2.98
C GLN A 122 -3.37 -12.26 3.55
N VAL A 123 -3.67 -13.42 2.97
CA VAL A 123 -4.74 -14.32 3.41
C VAL A 123 -4.08 -15.67 3.73
N PRO A 124 -3.95 -16.06 5.01
CA PRO A 124 -3.27 -17.31 5.39
C PRO A 124 -3.82 -18.56 4.70
N GLN A 125 -5.13 -18.56 4.40
CA GLN A 125 -5.81 -19.66 3.72
C GLN A 125 -5.42 -19.77 2.23
N ALA A 126 -4.76 -18.77 1.65
CA ALA A 126 -4.28 -18.80 0.28
C ALA A 126 -3.16 -19.82 0.04
N LYS A 127 -2.58 -20.42 1.09
CA LYS A 127 -1.58 -21.51 0.99
C LYS A 127 -2.08 -22.73 0.21
N ILE A 128 -3.40 -22.92 0.10
CA ILE A 128 -4.01 -24.01 -0.70
C ILE A 128 -3.89 -23.72 -2.22
N GLY A 129 -3.55 -22.49 -2.59
CA GLY A 129 -3.44 -22.01 -3.97
C GLY A 129 -2.19 -22.50 -4.71
N THR A 130 -1.91 -21.87 -5.85
CA THR A 130 -0.71 -22.15 -6.65
C THR A 130 0.49 -21.48 -6.02
N GLU A 131 1.53 -22.28 -5.76
CA GLU A 131 2.81 -21.77 -5.29
C GLU A 131 3.57 -21.16 -6.44
N TYR A 132 4.17 -20.01 -6.17
CA TYR A 132 5.03 -19.30 -7.11
C TYR A 132 6.34 -18.96 -6.41
N THR A 133 7.42 -18.91 -7.19
CA THR A 133 8.73 -18.47 -6.71
C THR A 133 8.78 -16.94 -6.55
N ALA A 134 9.78 -16.44 -5.83
CA ALA A 134 10.04 -15.00 -5.68
C ALA A 134 10.11 -14.27 -7.04
N ALA A 135 10.65 -14.93 -8.06
CA ALA A 135 10.74 -14.45 -9.44
C ALA A 135 9.38 -14.03 -10.06
N LYS A 136 8.28 -14.65 -9.63
CA LYS A 136 6.94 -14.29 -10.09
C LYS A 136 6.38 -13.08 -9.36
N LEU A 137 6.74 -12.92 -8.10
CA LEU A 137 6.33 -11.79 -7.27
C LEU A 137 7.05 -10.49 -7.68
N ASN A 138 8.32 -10.58 -8.06
CA ASN A 138 9.09 -9.45 -8.56
C ASN A 138 8.49 -8.90 -9.86
N GLY A 139 7.99 -7.66 -9.84
CA GLY A 139 7.34 -7.03 -11.00
C GLY A 139 8.30 -6.65 -12.13
N GLU A 140 9.59 -6.45 -11.86
CA GLU A 140 10.61 -6.19 -12.90
C GLU A 140 10.83 -7.43 -13.77
N LEU A 141 10.66 -8.61 -13.17
CA LEU A 141 10.91 -9.89 -13.82
C LEU A 141 9.60 -10.53 -14.30
N SER A 142 8.63 -10.68 -13.40
CA SER A 142 7.35 -11.36 -13.59
C SER A 142 7.52 -12.64 -14.39
N GLU A 143 8.36 -13.54 -13.87
CA GLU A 143 8.72 -14.80 -14.51
C GLU A 143 7.88 -15.94 -13.92
N SER A 144 7.43 -16.86 -14.76
CA SER A 144 6.69 -18.05 -14.34
C SER A 144 7.44 -19.30 -14.77
N GLY A 145 7.13 -20.45 -14.16
CA GLY A 145 7.73 -21.73 -14.57
C GLY A 145 7.55 -22.05 -16.07
N ASN A 146 6.54 -21.48 -16.74
CA ASN A 146 6.28 -21.70 -18.15
C ASN A 146 6.89 -20.63 -19.09
N LYS A 147 7.41 -19.53 -18.56
CA LYS A 147 7.91 -18.41 -19.36
C LYS A 147 9.11 -17.78 -18.67
N ILE A 148 10.29 -18.24 -19.06
CA ILE A 148 11.58 -17.70 -18.66
C ILE A 148 11.85 -16.40 -19.41
N ARG A 149 12.42 -15.40 -18.75
CA ARG A 149 12.82 -14.13 -19.37
C ARG A 149 14.21 -14.26 -19.99
N LEU A 150 14.35 -13.81 -21.24
CA LEU A 150 15.63 -13.85 -21.97
C LEU A 150 16.66 -12.85 -21.43
N PHE A 151 16.20 -11.70 -20.96
CA PHE A 151 17.04 -10.64 -20.39
C PHE A 151 16.52 -10.28 -18.99
N PRO A 152 16.72 -11.14 -17.98
CA PRO A 152 16.24 -10.85 -16.64
C PRO A 152 17.12 -9.75 -16.01
N PRO A 153 16.51 -8.77 -15.30
CA PRO A 153 17.26 -7.70 -14.63
C PRO A 153 18.06 -8.20 -13.41
N CYS A 154 17.73 -9.39 -12.89
CA CYS A 154 18.43 -10.08 -11.81
C CYS A 154 18.73 -11.53 -12.19
N SER A 155 19.77 -12.12 -11.60
CA SER A 155 20.20 -13.50 -11.87
C SER A 155 20.71 -14.18 -10.60
N GLY A 156 20.97 -15.49 -10.66
CA GLY A 156 21.50 -16.25 -9.51
C GLY A 156 20.50 -16.35 -8.34
N GLU A 157 21.00 -16.26 -7.11
CA GLU A 157 20.20 -16.40 -5.89
C GLU A 157 19.19 -15.27 -5.70
N GLU A 158 19.53 -14.05 -6.11
CA GLU A 158 18.66 -12.86 -6.05
C GLU A 158 17.40 -12.99 -6.90
N LYS A 159 17.40 -13.91 -7.88
CA LYS A 159 16.21 -14.23 -8.67
C LYS A 159 15.22 -15.09 -7.88
N ASN A 160 15.72 -15.94 -6.98
CA ASN A 160 14.95 -16.96 -6.28
C ASN A 160 14.59 -16.57 -4.85
N GLY A 161 15.25 -15.56 -4.29
CA GLY A 161 14.95 -14.98 -2.98
C GLY A 161 14.74 -13.47 -3.07
N MET A 162 14.14 -12.89 -2.02
CA MET A 162 14.05 -11.44 -1.83
C MET A 162 14.00 -11.12 -0.34
N GLY A 163 14.53 -9.97 0.08
CA GLY A 163 14.41 -9.51 1.46
C GLY A 163 12.96 -9.16 1.83
N TYR A 164 12.64 -9.10 3.13
CA TYR A 164 11.29 -8.75 3.60
C TYR A 164 10.82 -7.38 3.11
N ALA A 165 11.72 -6.40 3.08
CA ALA A 165 11.44 -5.06 2.57
C ALA A 165 10.98 -5.09 1.11
N GLN A 166 11.74 -5.78 0.26
CA GLN A 166 11.42 -5.94 -1.15
C GLN A 166 10.14 -6.75 -1.37
N ALA A 167 9.92 -7.80 -0.57
CA ALA A 167 8.69 -8.60 -0.61
C ALA A 167 7.46 -7.79 -0.23
N ALA A 168 7.54 -6.91 0.77
CA ALA A 168 6.45 -6.02 1.14
C ALA A 168 6.08 -5.06 0.00
N ARG A 169 7.08 -4.46 -0.67
CA ARG A 169 6.85 -3.57 -1.82
C ARG A 169 6.22 -4.32 -3.00
N TRP A 170 6.71 -5.50 -3.33
CA TRP A 170 6.12 -6.31 -4.41
C TRP A 170 4.75 -6.88 -4.06
N LEU A 171 4.48 -7.17 -2.78
CA LEU A 171 3.16 -7.54 -2.31
C LEU A 171 2.15 -6.40 -2.56
N LEU A 172 2.52 -5.14 -2.30
CA LEU A 172 1.67 -4.00 -2.64
C LEU A 172 1.43 -3.92 -4.16
N TYR A 173 2.52 -3.98 -4.93
CA TYR A 173 2.48 -3.90 -6.39
C TYR A 173 1.53 -4.93 -6.98
N VAL A 174 1.71 -6.21 -6.62
CA VAL A 174 0.94 -7.30 -7.21
C VAL A 174 -0.52 -7.26 -6.78
N ASN A 175 -0.84 -6.69 -5.60
CA ASN A 175 -2.23 -6.45 -5.23
C ASN A 175 -2.91 -5.47 -6.19
N GLY A 176 -2.19 -4.53 -6.82
CA GLY A 176 -2.73 -3.55 -7.76
C GLY A 176 -2.56 -3.89 -9.25
N TYR A 177 -1.47 -4.57 -9.61
CA TYR A 177 -1.00 -4.78 -10.99
C TYR A 177 -0.89 -6.26 -11.38
N ASP A 178 -1.51 -7.19 -10.63
CA ASP A 178 -1.45 -8.62 -10.94
C ASP A 178 -1.83 -8.93 -12.40
N ASP A 179 -1.21 -9.97 -12.96
CA ASP A 179 -1.61 -10.48 -14.26
C ASP A 179 -2.76 -11.51 -14.14
N THR A 180 -3.23 -12.03 -15.28
CA THR A 180 -4.27 -13.06 -15.33
C THR A 180 -3.73 -14.49 -15.33
N SER A 181 -2.42 -14.67 -15.06
CA SER A 181 -1.77 -15.99 -15.19
C SER A 181 -2.11 -16.93 -14.01
N SER A 182 -2.62 -16.38 -12.92
CA SER A 182 -3.07 -17.14 -11.76
C SER A 182 -4.35 -17.92 -12.05
N LYS A 183 -4.19 -19.21 -12.38
CA LYS A 183 -5.31 -20.13 -12.56
C LYS A 183 -5.77 -20.70 -11.21
N PRO A 184 -7.09 -20.71 -10.93
CA PRO A 184 -7.60 -21.40 -9.75
C PRO A 184 -7.34 -22.90 -9.85
N LYS A 185 -6.83 -23.51 -8.77
CA LYS A 185 -6.66 -24.97 -8.66
C LYS A 185 -7.99 -25.72 -8.54
N THR A 186 -9.03 -25.06 -8.02
CA THR A 186 -10.35 -25.66 -7.78
C THR A 186 -11.32 -25.37 -8.92
N LYS A 187 -11.98 -26.41 -9.45
CA LYS A 187 -13.07 -26.25 -10.44
C LYS A 187 -14.19 -25.37 -9.87
N GLY A 188 -14.58 -24.32 -10.60
CA GLY A 188 -15.65 -23.40 -10.21
C GLY A 188 -15.22 -22.19 -9.38
N ALA A 189 -13.94 -22.09 -9.00
CA ALA A 189 -13.43 -20.86 -8.38
C ALA A 189 -13.35 -19.71 -9.41
N PRO A 190 -13.67 -18.46 -9.01
CA PRO A 190 -13.65 -17.33 -9.92
C PRO A 190 -12.25 -17.10 -10.51
N SER A 191 -12.19 -16.87 -11.82
CA SER A 191 -10.95 -16.47 -12.49
C SER A 191 -10.52 -15.09 -12.00
N VAL A 192 -9.22 -14.94 -11.72
CA VAL A 192 -8.67 -13.66 -11.27
C VAL A 192 -8.44 -12.78 -12.50
N GLY A 193 -9.15 -11.65 -12.57
CA GLY A 193 -8.94 -10.65 -13.61
C GLY A 193 -7.68 -9.82 -13.35
N ALA A 194 -7.16 -9.18 -14.40
CA ALA A 194 -6.00 -8.30 -14.28
C ALA A 194 -6.19 -7.23 -13.19
N GLY A 195 -5.07 -6.84 -12.59
CA GLY A 195 -4.93 -5.76 -11.63
C GLY A 195 -5.71 -4.52 -12.03
N TRP A 196 -6.43 -3.91 -11.11
CA TRP A 196 -7.27 -2.74 -11.36
C TRP A 196 -6.39 -1.55 -11.70
N LEU A 197 -5.26 -1.38 -11.00
CA LEU A 197 -4.29 -0.36 -11.40
C LEU A 197 -3.69 -0.64 -12.77
N GLY A 198 -3.46 -1.92 -13.11
CA GLY A 198 -3.01 -2.31 -14.45
C GLY A 198 -4.02 -2.03 -15.57
N LYS A 199 -5.29 -1.79 -15.24
CA LYS A 199 -6.33 -1.40 -16.21
C LYS A 199 -6.48 0.12 -16.34
N LEU A 200 -5.83 0.90 -15.50
CA LEU A 200 -5.92 2.36 -15.48
C LEU A 200 -4.70 3.00 -16.13
N GLY A 201 -4.91 4.08 -16.87
CA GLY A 201 -3.86 5.06 -17.15
C GLY A 201 -3.75 6.01 -15.96
N LEU A 202 -2.97 5.66 -14.94
CA LEU A 202 -2.83 6.49 -13.74
C LEU A 202 -2.17 7.83 -14.09
N ILE A 203 -2.77 8.92 -13.63
CA ILE A 203 -2.22 10.27 -13.71
C ILE A 203 -1.92 10.71 -12.28
N GLN A 204 -0.68 11.16 -12.05
CA GLN A 204 -0.21 11.63 -10.75
C GLN A 204 0.20 13.10 -10.85
N ALA A 205 -0.25 13.90 -9.88
CA ALA A 205 0.30 15.23 -9.66
C ALA A 205 1.55 15.09 -8.78
N VAL A 206 2.62 15.76 -9.17
CA VAL A 206 3.92 15.71 -8.48
C VAL A 206 4.23 17.10 -7.94
N GLY A 207 4.58 17.17 -6.66
CA GLY A 207 5.01 18.39 -5.99
C GLY A 207 6.53 18.51 -5.90
N SER A 208 7.03 19.47 -5.13
CA SER A 208 8.47 19.65 -4.89
C SER A 208 9.08 18.57 -3.97
N ASN A 209 8.23 17.93 -3.16
CA ASN A 209 8.58 16.86 -2.24
C ASN A 209 7.43 15.85 -2.12
N LEU A 210 7.65 14.76 -1.38
CA LEU A 210 6.66 13.70 -1.19
C LEU A 210 5.42 14.20 -0.42
N PHE A 211 5.57 15.12 0.54
CA PHE A 211 4.43 15.75 1.24
C PHE A 211 3.52 16.50 0.25
N GLU A 212 4.08 17.36 -0.59
CA GLU A 212 3.30 18.10 -1.59
C GLU A 212 2.63 17.14 -2.58
N THR A 213 3.34 16.11 -3.03
CA THR A 213 2.79 15.07 -3.91
C THR A 213 1.59 14.37 -3.26
N LEU A 214 1.71 13.97 -1.99
CA LEU A 214 0.62 13.37 -1.22
C LEU A 214 -0.55 14.34 -1.04
N MET A 215 -0.28 15.60 -0.74
CA MET A 215 -1.33 16.61 -0.60
C MET A 215 -2.06 16.89 -1.91
N LEU A 216 -1.34 17.03 -3.03
CA LEU A 216 -1.93 17.23 -4.36
C LEU A 216 -2.77 16.03 -4.80
N MET A 217 -2.35 14.81 -4.44
CA MET A 217 -3.08 13.58 -4.72
C MET A 217 -4.20 13.28 -3.72
N SER A 218 -4.19 13.88 -2.54
CA SER A 218 -5.32 13.83 -1.60
C SER A 218 -6.47 14.67 -2.16
N CYS A 219 -7.30 14.03 -2.98
CA CYS A 219 -8.39 14.71 -3.68
C CYS A 219 -9.39 15.27 -2.66
N LYS A 220 -9.75 16.55 -2.84
CA LYS A 220 -10.85 17.25 -2.16
C LYS A 220 -12.15 16.51 -2.47
N SER A 221 -12.46 15.53 -1.64
CA SER A 221 -13.52 14.56 -1.93
C SER A 221 -14.87 15.09 -1.48
N SER A 222 -15.87 14.92 -2.35
CA SER A 222 -17.27 15.16 -2.00
C SER A 222 -17.68 14.34 -0.78
N VAL A 223 -18.32 14.98 0.22
CA VAL A 223 -18.73 14.41 1.51
C VAL A 223 -19.50 13.10 1.39
N LYS A 224 -20.23 12.91 0.28
CA LYS A 224 -21.06 11.72 0.04
C LYS A 224 -20.28 10.40 0.03
N GLY A 225 -18.95 10.42 -0.14
CA GLY A 225 -18.09 9.24 -0.13
C GLY A 225 -17.27 9.00 1.15
N LEU A 226 -17.21 9.97 2.07
CA LEU A 226 -16.22 9.99 3.15
C LEU A 226 -16.67 9.23 4.42
N ASN A 227 -17.97 9.27 4.76
CA ASN A 227 -18.50 8.71 6.01
C ASN A 227 -18.58 7.16 6.07
N GLN A 228 -18.04 6.44 5.08
CA GLN A 228 -18.06 4.96 5.03
C GLN A 228 -16.69 4.33 4.70
N ASN A 229 -15.59 5.08 4.80
CA ASN A 229 -14.26 4.60 4.43
C ASN A 229 -13.60 3.78 5.55
N THR A 230 -13.96 2.50 5.68
CA THR A 230 -13.08 1.51 6.33
C THR A 230 -11.98 1.11 5.35
N PHE A 231 -10.75 0.80 5.76
CA PHE A 231 -9.70 0.26 4.87
C PHE A 231 -9.47 -1.25 5.13
N LEU A 232 -8.74 -1.95 4.26
CA LEU A 232 -8.59 -3.43 4.34
C LEU A 232 -8.02 -3.89 5.69
N TRP A 233 -7.02 -3.18 6.22
CA TRP A 233 -6.44 -3.47 7.55
C TRP A 233 -7.40 -3.15 8.70
N GLN A 234 -8.48 -2.40 8.46
CA GLN A 234 -9.51 -2.11 9.45
C GLN A 234 -10.68 -3.09 9.41
N CYS A 235 -10.81 -3.89 8.34
CA CYS A 235 -11.87 -4.88 8.22
C CYS A 235 -11.54 -6.19 8.96
N CYS A 236 -12.58 -6.84 9.50
CA CYS A 236 -12.53 -8.25 9.88
C CYS A 236 -12.46 -9.12 8.61
N LEU A 237 -11.53 -10.08 8.58
CA LEU A 237 -11.23 -10.97 7.44
C LEU A 237 -12.44 -11.76 6.89
N HIS A 238 -13.57 -11.80 7.60
CA HIS A 238 -14.71 -12.68 7.30
C HIS A 238 -15.87 -12.05 6.51
N SER A 239 -15.85 -10.75 6.21
CA SER A 239 -16.99 -10.15 5.49
C SER A 239 -16.80 -10.23 3.97
N LYS A 240 -17.65 -11.05 3.32
CA LYS A 240 -17.90 -10.99 1.87
C LYS A 240 -17.93 -9.53 1.42
N GLN A 241 -17.13 -9.16 0.42
CA GLN A 241 -17.07 -7.82 -0.16
C GLN A 241 -18.49 -7.32 -0.47
N ARG A 242 -19.09 -6.53 0.44
CA ARG A 242 -20.34 -5.81 0.16
C ARG A 242 -20.03 -4.72 -0.87
N LYS A 243 -21.03 -4.32 -1.66
CA LYS A 243 -20.92 -3.18 -2.60
C LYS A 243 -20.54 -1.91 -1.81
N LEU A 244 -19.25 -1.60 -1.78
CA LEU A 244 -18.70 -0.40 -1.16
C LEU A 244 -18.64 0.73 -2.21
N GLY A 245 -18.79 1.98 -1.76
CA GLY A 245 -18.79 3.19 -2.59
C GLY A 245 -17.48 3.42 -3.37
N ILE A 246 -17.52 4.36 -4.33
CA ILE A 246 -16.45 4.58 -5.33
C ILE A 246 -15.09 4.92 -4.68
N GLN A 247 -15.08 5.69 -3.59
CA GLN A 247 -13.84 6.06 -2.88
C GLN A 247 -13.28 4.93 -2.00
N ILE A 248 -14.16 4.16 -1.37
CA ILE A 248 -13.78 2.93 -0.68
C ILE A 248 -13.12 1.97 -1.66
N ARG A 249 -13.62 1.87 -2.90
CA ARG A 249 -12.99 1.07 -3.97
C ARG A 249 -11.67 1.66 -4.47
N LEU A 250 -11.53 2.98 -4.46
CA LEU A 250 -10.30 3.67 -4.88
C LEU A 250 -9.10 3.35 -3.99
N PHE A 251 -9.28 2.88 -2.75
CA PHE A 251 -8.15 2.52 -1.86
C PHE A 251 -8.20 1.12 -1.25
N LYS A 252 -9.37 0.45 -1.17
CA LYS A 252 -9.43 -0.98 -0.85
C LYS A 252 -9.19 -1.79 -2.10
N TRP A 253 -8.04 -2.44 -2.22
CA TRP A 253 -7.92 -3.46 -3.26
C TRP A 253 -6.98 -4.61 -2.87
N GLN A 254 -7.57 -5.80 -2.74
CA GLN A 254 -6.88 -7.07 -2.74
C GLN A 254 -7.52 -7.88 -3.87
N ASN A 255 -6.82 -7.92 -5.00
CA ASN A 255 -7.34 -8.52 -6.22
C ASN A 255 -7.30 -10.04 -6.21
N SER A 256 -6.29 -10.55 -5.52
CA SER A 256 -5.92 -11.94 -5.42
C SER A 256 -5.58 -12.22 -3.98
N LEU A 257 -5.98 -13.41 -3.51
CA LEU A 257 -5.61 -13.90 -2.19
C LEU A 257 -4.16 -14.39 -2.30
N LYS A 258 -3.27 -13.80 -1.51
CA LYS A 258 -1.83 -14.13 -1.51
C LYS A 258 -1.36 -14.44 -0.10
N SER A 259 -0.40 -15.35 0.01
CA SER A 259 0.35 -15.63 1.23
C SER A 259 1.81 -15.72 0.83
N LEU A 260 2.68 -15.00 1.52
CA LEU A 260 4.12 -15.17 1.41
C LEU A 260 4.53 -16.41 2.21
N ILE A 261 5.51 -17.13 1.69
CA ILE A 261 6.17 -18.25 2.36
C ILE A 261 7.65 -17.92 2.28
N PHE A 262 8.27 -17.74 3.45
CA PHE A 262 9.72 -17.64 3.57
C PHE A 262 10.21 -18.96 4.15
N VAL A 263 11.21 -19.54 3.48
CA VAL A 263 11.84 -20.82 3.81
C VAL A 263 13.27 -20.54 4.23
#